data_AF-A0A511AR14-F1
#
_entry.id   AF-A0A511AR14-F1
#
_cell.length_a   1.000
_cell.length_b   1.000
_cell.length_c   1.000
_cell.angle_alpha   90.00
_cell.angle_beta   90.00
_cell.angle_gamma   90.00
#
_symmetry.space_group_name_H-M   'P 1'
#
loop_
_entity.id
_entity.type
_entity.pdbx_description
1 polymer ?
#
loop_
_entity_poly.entity_id
_entity_poly.type
_entity_poly.pdbx_seq_one_letter_code
_entity_poly.pdbx_strand_id
1 'polypeptide(L)'
;MELTKITLTDGTAHIVSHSPQEVYETVTHSDGKPKNLMHLFKLENREEIYINATYIQSIEKVESHMSENHAVNKQSENKDDSERIKENLEASKKFKEDLDGNME
;
A
#
# COMPACT_ATOMS: atom_id res chain seq x y z
N MET A 1 -3.01 15.20 8.17
CA MET A 1 -4.16 14.28 8.05
C MET A 1 -3.61 12.90 8.35
N GLU A 2 -4.16 12.20 9.34
CA GLU A 2 -3.70 10.83 9.64
C GLU A 2 -4.40 9.85 8.70
N LEU A 3 -3.65 8.83 8.27
CA LEU A 3 -4.14 7.77 7.40
C LEU A 3 -4.19 6.46 8.19
N THR A 4 -5.24 5.69 7.92
CA THR A 4 -5.46 4.39 8.57
C THR A 4 -5.64 3.32 7.50
N LYS A 5 -4.94 2.21 7.67
CA LYS A 5 -5.13 1.01 6.87
C LYS A 5 -6.12 0.11 7.58
N ILE A 6 -7.22 -0.21 6.90
CA ILE A 6 -8.21 -1.19 7.34
C ILE A 6 -7.99 -2.45 6.49
N THR A 7 -7.64 -3.56 7.13
CA THR A 7 -7.51 -4.86 6.47
C THR A 7 -8.75 -5.69 6.74
N LEU A 8 -9.36 -6.26 5.70
CA LEU A 8 -10.52 -7.13 5.81
C LEU A 8 -10.12 -8.61 5.85
N THR A 9 -11.04 -9.47 6.29
CA THR A 9 -10.81 -10.92 6.42
C THR A 9 -10.52 -11.63 5.09
N ASP A 10 -10.86 -11.03 3.95
CA ASP A 10 -10.52 -11.53 2.61
C ASP A 10 -9.12 -11.11 2.14
N GLY A 11 -8.37 -10.36 2.96
CA GLY A 11 -7.05 -9.84 2.67
C GLY A 11 -7.05 -8.50 1.92
N THR A 12 -8.22 -7.96 1.55
CA THR A 12 -8.29 -6.62 0.95
C THR A 12 -7.94 -5.55 1.98
N ALA A 13 -7.29 -4.48 1.53
CA ALA A 13 -6.88 -3.37 2.39
C ALA A 13 -7.34 -2.04 1.80
N HIS A 14 -7.87 -1.17 2.66
CA HIS A 14 -8.31 0.17 2.31
C HIS A 14 -7.55 1.20 3.14
N ILE A 15 -7.05 2.25 2.48
CA ILE A 15 -6.41 3.39 3.15
C ILE A 15 -7.45 4.50 3.26
N VAL A 16 -7.89 4.76 4.49
CA VAL A 16 -8.92 5.76 4.79
C VAL A 16 -8.30 7.02 5.40
N SER A 17 -8.91 8.15 5.10
CA SER A 17 -8.51 9.48 5.54
C SER A 17 -9.08 9.82 6.93
N HIS A 18 -8.91 8.91 7.88
CA HIS A 18 -9.37 8.99 9.26
C HIS A 18 -8.25 8.53 10.20
N SER A 19 -8.24 9.02 11.44
CA SER A 19 -7.29 8.52 12.44
C SER A 19 -7.64 7.09 12.88
N PRO A 20 -6.66 6.27 13.32
CA PRO A 20 -6.95 4.90 13.74
C PRO A 20 -7.95 4.84 14.90
N GLN A 21 -7.91 5.84 15.78
CA GLN A 21 -8.84 5.98 16.89
C GLN A 21 -10.26 6.27 16.39
N GLU A 22 -10.43 7.21 15.45
CA GLU A 22 -11.75 7.49 14.84
C GLU A 22 -12.33 6.25 14.16
N VAL A 23 -11.51 5.50 13.41
CA VAL A 23 -11.95 4.25 12.78
C VAL A 23 -12.38 3.25 13.84
N TYR A 24 -11.57 3.04 14.87
CA TYR A 24 -11.87 2.12 15.96
C TYR A 24 -13.18 2.48 16.67
N GLU A 25 -13.36 3.75 17.06
CA GLU A 25 -14.58 4.24 17.71
C GLU A 25 -15.81 4.14 16.79
N THR A 26 -15.64 4.32 15.47
CA THR A 26 -16.72 4.20 14.49
C THR A 26 -17.23 2.76 14.38
N VAL A 27 -16.31 1.77 14.41
CA VAL A 27 -16.66 0.36 14.18
C VAL A 27 -16.91 -0.41 15.49
N THR A 28 -16.36 0.06 16.61
CA THR A 28 -16.59 -0.56 17.92
C THR A 28 -17.78 0.08 18.63
N HIS A 29 -18.79 -0.74 18.95
CA HIS A 29 -19.89 -0.31 19.79
C HIS A 29 -19.58 -0.64 21.26
N SER A 30 -19.88 0.29 22.16
CA SER A 30 -19.76 0.16 23.63
C SER A 30 -20.49 -1.06 24.21
N ASP A 31 -21.43 -1.63 23.45
CA ASP A 31 -22.38 -2.65 23.90
C ASP A 31 -22.01 -4.06 23.36
N GLY A 32 -20.90 -4.18 22.60
CA GLY A 32 -20.46 -5.44 21.97
C GLY A 32 -21.37 -5.96 20.85
N LYS A 33 -22.38 -5.19 20.43
CA LYS A 33 -23.29 -5.53 19.31
C LYS A 33 -23.39 -4.36 18.33
N PRO A 34 -23.18 -4.57 17.03
CA PRO A 34 -23.35 -3.52 16.03
C PRO A 34 -24.83 -3.16 15.90
N LYS A 35 -25.19 -1.88 16.05
CA LYS A 35 -26.53 -1.41 15.67
C LYS A 35 -26.64 -1.28 14.15
N ASN A 36 -25.52 -0.94 13.50
CA ASN A 36 -25.29 -0.99 12.07
C ASN A 36 -23.96 -1.70 11.81
N LEU A 37 -23.97 -2.65 10.86
CA LEU A 37 -22.78 -3.39 10.46
C LEU A 37 -21.95 -2.63 9.41
N MET A 38 -22.60 -1.73 8.66
CA MET A 38 -21.97 -1.00 7.56
C MET A 38 -21.64 0.43 7.98
N HIS A 39 -20.40 0.84 7.74
CA HIS A 39 -19.88 2.16 8.07
C HIS A 39 -19.28 2.83 6.83
N LEU A 40 -19.57 4.11 6.66
CA LEU A 40 -19.03 4.93 5.57
C LEU A 40 -17.65 5.45 5.96
N PHE A 41 -16.66 5.24 5.11
CA PHE A 41 -15.33 5.82 5.23
C PHE A 41 -14.95 6.56 3.97
N LYS A 42 -14.09 7.56 4.14
CA LYS A 42 -13.48 8.30 3.04
C LYS A 42 -12.08 7.77 2.79
N LEU A 43 -11.81 7.42 1.54
CA LEU A 43 -10.49 7.02 1.07
C LEU A 43 -9.56 8.24 0.91
N GLU A 44 -8.26 7.98 0.78
CA GLU A 44 -7.25 9.01 0.50
C GLU A 44 -7.57 9.83 -0.77
N ASN A 45 -8.09 9.18 -1.81
CA ASN A 45 -8.50 9.81 -3.06
C ASN A 45 -9.82 10.62 -2.97
N ARG A 46 -10.38 10.77 -1.77
CA ARG A 46 -11.66 11.42 -1.44
C ARG A 46 -12.92 10.66 -1.88
N GLU A 47 -12.78 9.46 -2.43
CA GLU A 47 -13.92 8.60 -2.68
C GLU A 47 -14.48 8.04 -1.37
N GLU A 48 -15.74 7.63 -1.42
CA GLU A 48 -16.47 7.09 -0.28
C GLU A 48 -16.67 5.59 -0.45
N ILE A 49 -16.43 4.82 0.61
CA ILE A 49 -16.61 3.37 0.65
C ILE A 49 -17.42 2.96 1.87
N TYR A 50 -18.21 1.90 1.73
CA TYR A 50 -18.88 1.26 2.85
C TYR A 50 -18.12 0.00 3.26
N ILE A 51 -17.75 -0.10 4.53
CA ILE A 51 -17.08 -1.27 5.10
C ILE A 51 -17.99 -1.92 6.13
N ASN A 52 -18.10 -3.25 6.06
CA ASN A 52 -18.77 -4.03 7.09
C ASN A 52 -17.80 -4.29 8.26
N ALA A 53 -18.12 -3.78 9.46
CA ALA A 53 -17.31 -3.92 10.66
C ALA A 53 -17.04 -5.38 11.05
N THR A 54 -17.92 -6.32 10.68
CA THR A 54 -17.77 -7.76 10.96
C THR A 54 -16.56 -8.37 10.24
N TYR A 55 -16.18 -7.81 9.09
CA TYR A 55 -15.08 -8.33 8.27
C TYR A 55 -13.78 -7.58 8.49
N ILE A 56 -13.72 -6.64 9.44
CA ILE A 56 -12.47 -5.95 9.76
C ILE A 56 -11.58 -6.90 10.55
N GLN A 57 -10.39 -7.16 10.01
CA GLN A 57 -9.36 -7.98 10.64
C GLN A 57 -8.34 -7.13 11.41
N SER A 58 -7.88 -6.01 10.83
CA SER A 58 -6.94 -5.09 11.50
C SER A 58 -7.18 -3.63 11.15
N ILE A 59 -6.81 -2.76 12.08
CA ILE A 59 -6.82 -1.29 11.94
C ILE A 59 -5.41 -0.82 12.33
N GLU A 60 -4.68 -0.27 11.37
CA GLU A 60 -3.27 0.09 11.52
C GLU A 60 -3.04 1.54 11.14
N LYS A 61 -2.19 2.24 11.91
CA LYS A 61 -1.71 3.57 11.51
C LYS A 61 -0.80 3.42 10.29
N VAL A 62 -1.07 4.19 9.24
CA VAL A 62 -0.12 4.30 8.12
C VAL A 62 0.99 5.25 8.54
N GLU A 63 2.19 4.73 8.76
CA GLU A 63 3.37 5.57 8.94
C GLU A 63 3.62 6.35 7.65
N SER A 64 3.78 7.67 7.77
CA SER A 64 3.95 8.61 6.66
C SER A 64 5.11 8.27 5.70
N HIS A 65 6.01 7.38 6.10
CA HIS A 65 7.11 6.86 5.29
C HIS A 65 6.70 5.76 4.29
N MET A 66 5.47 5.25 4.34
CA MET A 66 4.98 4.21 3.41
C MET A 66 4.22 4.76 2.20
N SER A 67 4.00 6.08 2.15
CA SER A 67 3.28 6.78 1.08
C SER A 67 4.01 6.79 -0.28
N GLU A 68 5.28 6.36 -0.34
CA GLU A 68 6.08 6.38 -1.58
C GLU A 68 6.08 5.07 -2.38
N ASN A 69 5.47 3.98 -1.89
CA ASN A 69 5.56 2.67 -2.57
C ASN A 69 4.33 2.25 -3.39
N HIS A 70 3.34 3.12 -3.56
CA HIS A 70 2.22 2.91 -4.49
C HIS A 70 2.13 3.99 -5.56
N ALA A 71 3.22 4.18 -6.32
CA ALA A 71 3.19 4.88 -7.60
C ALA A 71 4.11 4.21 -8.63
N VAL A 72 3.95 2.90 -8.85
CA VAL A 72 4.43 2.27 -10.10
C VAL A 72 3.43 2.59 -11.21
N ASN A 73 3.44 3.84 -11.68
CA ASN A 73 3.26 4.24 -13.09
C ASN A 73 3.11 5.75 -13.17
N LYS A 74 4.22 6.46 -13.42
CA LYS A 74 4.25 7.57 -14.36
C LYS A 74 5.71 7.88 -14.67
N GLN A 75 6.04 7.63 -15.94
CA GLN A 75 7.28 8.09 -16.56
C GLN A 75 7.54 9.54 -16.18
N SER A 76 8.63 9.80 -15.47
CA SER A 76 9.33 11.06 -15.55
C SER A 76 10.73 10.76 -16.06
N GLU A 77 10.86 10.76 -17.38
CA GLU A 77 12.15 11.00 -18.01
C GLU A 77 12.68 12.34 -17.47
N ASN A 78 13.87 12.35 -16.88
CA ASN A 78 14.95 13.18 -17.41
C ASN A 78 16.29 12.97 -16.67
N LYS A 79 17.25 12.47 -17.46
CA LYS A 79 18.69 12.75 -17.48
C LYS A 79 19.67 11.94 -16.62
N ASP A 80 19.22 11.17 -15.64
CA ASP A 80 20.12 10.29 -14.84
C ASP A 80 20.08 8.80 -15.24
N ASP A 81 19.16 8.43 -16.15
CA ASP A 81 18.93 7.04 -16.55
C ASP A 81 19.94 6.50 -17.57
N SER A 82 20.66 7.35 -18.29
CA SER A 82 21.60 6.90 -19.33
C SER A 82 22.81 6.16 -18.74
N GLU A 83 23.30 6.61 -17.57
CA GLU A 83 24.42 5.95 -16.87
C GLU A 83 23.94 4.64 -16.22
N ARG A 84 22.78 4.64 -15.57
CA ARG A 84 22.20 3.44 -14.95
C ARG A 84 21.85 2.35 -15.97
N ILE A 85 21.34 2.73 -17.14
CA ILE A 85 21.07 1.77 -18.22
C ILE A 85 22.37 1.16 -18.75
N LYS A 86 23.44 1.97 -18.92
CA LYS A 86 24.75 1.47 -19.36
C LYS A 86 25.36 0.52 -18.33
N GLU A 87 25.35 0.87 -17.05
CA GLU A 87 25.87 0.02 -15.98
C GLU A 87 25.12 -1.32 -15.89
N ASN A 88 23.80 -1.31 -15.99
CA ASN A 88 23.01 -2.54 -16.00
C ASN A 88 23.25 -3.41 -17.24
N LEU A 89 23.50 -2.77 -18.40
CA LEU A 89 23.79 -3.49 -19.65
C LEU A 89 25.20 -4.12 -19.61
N GLU A 90 26.18 -3.44 -19.01
CA GLU A 90 27.52 -4.00 -18.78
C GLU A 90 27.50 -5.12 -17.74
N ALA A 91 26.76 -4.97 -16.65
CA ALA A 91 26.57 -6.02 -15.65
C ALA A 91 25.94 -7.28 -16.25
N SER A 92 24.95 -7.12 -17.14
CA SER A 92 24.29 -8.25 -17.80
C SER A 92 25.20 -8.98 -18.80
N LYS A 93 26.06 -8.24 -19.52
CA LYS A 93 27.07 -8.84 -20.40
C LYS A 93 28.11 -9.62 -19.61
N LYS A 94 28.61 -9.04 -18.51
CA LYS A 94 29.59 -9.68 -17.64
C LYS A 94 29.04 -10.93 -16.95
N PHE A 95 27.77 -10.89 -16.52
CA PHE A 95 27.10 -12.07 -15.97
C PHE A 95 26.97 -13.20 -17.00
N LYS A 96 26.73 -12.86 -18.27
CA LYS A 96 26.68 -13.85 -19.35
C LYS A 96 28.07 -14.40 -19.70
N GLU A 97 29.09 -13.56 -19.73
CA GLU A 97 30.49 -14.01 -19.91
C GLU A 97 30.96 -14.91 -18.76
N ASP A 98 30.58 -14.62 -17.50
CA ASP A 98 30.88 -15.49 -16.35
C ASP A 98 30.14 -16.83 -16.41
N LEU A 99 28.95 -16.88 -17.03
CA LEU A 99 28.18 -18.11 -17.26
C LEU A 99 28.78 -18.95 -18.40
N ASP A 100 29.19 -18.31 -19.49
CA ASP A 100 29.76 -19.00 -20.65
C ASP A 100 31.24 -19.37 -20.42
N GLY A 101 31.97 -18.65 -19.56
CA GLY A 101 33.39 -18.85 -19.26
C GLY A 101 33.72 -19.81 -18.10
N ASN A 102 32.73 -20.22 -17.30
CA ASN A 102 32.90 -21.23 -16.23
C ASN A 102 32.35 -22.61 -16.62
N MET A 103 32.09 -22.84 -17.91
CA MET A 103 31.63 -24.12 -18.46
C MET A 103 32.71 -24.84 -19.30
N GLU A 104 33.99 -24.62 -18.97
CA GLU A 104 35.13 -25.50 -19.30
C GLU A 104 35.71 -26.14 -18.04
#